data_AF-A0A483NNR5-F1
#
_entry.id   AF-A0A483NNR5-F1
#
_cell.length_a   1.000
_cell.length_b   1.000
_cell.length_c   1.000
_cell.angle_alpha   90.00
_cell.angle_beta   90.00
_cell.angle_gamma   90.00
#
_symmetry.space_group_name_H-M   'P 1'
#
loop_
_entity.id
_entity.type
_entity.pdbx_description
1 polymer ?
#
loop_
_entity_poly.entity_id
_entity_poly.type
_entity_poly.pdbx_seq_one_letter_code
_entity_poly.pdbx_strand_id
1 'polypeptide(L)'
;MNSPTQKRIEIESHFIPKIKAALENIEDAKDIYNADSLNKDTLIAIKTKQLMSQPVEDYGFRIRQVTHPAMVQTIIQKMMNEGYIVYEMGAGFIKFVPLQQSPKHNPLAEIEKACKKAAEKFVDAGITEKANKVNKAIHAHNVLVKQAEEALSGIKPLESYLSVIVADEVGND
;
A
#
# COMPACT_ATOMS: atom_id res chain seq x y z
N MET A 1 -29.83 -38.74 3.35
CA MET A 1 -28.99 -37.90 2.46
C MET A 1 -29.71 -36.58 2.23
N ASN A 2 -29.00 -35.45 2.25
CA ASN A 2 -29.58 -34.17 1.87
C ASN A 2 -29.97 -34.18 0.38
N SER A 3 -31.16 -33.65 0.06
CA SER A 3 -31.62 -33.53 -1.33
C SER A 3 -30.70 -32.58 -2.12
N PRO A 4 -30.67 -32.67 -3.46
CA PRO A 4 -29.92 -31.72 -4.30
C PRO A 4 -30.24 -30.25 -3.97
N THR A 5 -31.52 -29.94 -3.74
CA THR A 5 -31.97 -28.59 -3.35
C THR A 5 -31.40 -28.16 -2.00
N GLN A 6 -31.44 -29.04 -0.99
CA GLN A 6 -30.91 -28.73 0.34
C GLN A 6 -29.40 -28.46 0.29
N LYS A 7 -28.65 -29.28 -0.46
CA LYS A 7 -27.20 -29.09 -0.66
C LYS A 7 -26.88 -27.77 -1.35
N ARG A 8 -27.69 -27.37 -2.35
CA ARG A 8 -27.54 -26.09 -3.02
C ARG A 8 -27.73 -24.92 -2.05
N ILE A 9 -28.78 -24.96 -1.23
CA ILE A 9 -29.04 -23.93 -0.21
C ILE A 9 -27.90 -23.84 0.79
N GLU A 10 -27.33 -24.97 1.22
CA GLU A 10 -26.18 -25.01 2.14
C GLU A 10 -24.94 -24.34 1.52
N ILE A 11 -24.64 -24.64 0.26
CA ILE A 11 -23.53 -24.03 -0.49
C ILE A 11 -23.75 -22.53 -0.66
N GLU A 12 -24.93 -22.11 -1.13
CA GLU A 12 -25.26 -20.70 -1.32
C GLU A 12 -25.17 -19.91 0.00
N SER A 13 -25.71 -20.46 1.09
CA SER A 13 -25.66 -19.85 2.42
C SER A 13 -24.23 -19.72 2.95
N HIS A 14 -23.33 -20.63 2.55
CA HIS A 14 -21.91 -20.58 2.93
C HIS A 14 -21.10 -19.56 2.13
N PHE A 15 -21.30 -19.52 0.80
CA PHE A 15 -20.44 -18.75 -0.10
C PHE A 15 -20.94 -17.34 -0.38
N ILE A 16 -22.25 -17.11 -0.49
CA ILE A 16 -22.80 -15.77 -0.84
C ILE A 16 -22.31 -14.69 0.12
N PRO A 17 -22.37 -14.85 1.46
CA PRO A 17 -21.90 -13.81 2.38
C PRO A 17 -20.39 -13.53 2.22
N LYS A 18 -19.58 -14.58 1.99
CA LYS A 18 -18.13 -14.46 1.84
C LYS A 18 -17.75 -13.76 0.54
N ILE A 19 -18.43 -14.08 -0.55
CA ILE A 19 -18.22 -13.43 -1.86
C ILE A 19 -18.60 -11.95 -1.76
N LYS A 20 -19.73 -11.61 -1.12
CA LYS A 20 -20.13 -10.21 -0.87
C LYS A 20 -19.08 -9.44 -0.06
N ALA A 21 -18.65 -10.00 1.06
CA ALA A 21 -17.60 -9.38 1.88
C ALA A 21 -16.28 -9.23 1.10
N ALA A 22 -15.92 -10.20 0.24
CA ALA A 22 -14.73 -10.08 -0.61
C ALA A 22 -14.87 -8.99 -1.67
N LEU A 23 -16.07 -8.74 -2.21
CA LEU A 23 -16.34 -7.62 -3.11
C LEU A 23 -16.18 -6.26 -2.42
N GLU A 24 -16.73 -6.11 -1.21
CA GLU A 24 -16.56 -4.91 -0.39
C GLU A 24 -15.07 -4.61 -0.14
N ASN A 25 -14.29 -5.63 0.24
CA ASN A 25 -12.84 -5.48 0.40
C ASN A 25 -12.10 -5.03 -0.88
N ILE A 26 -12.59 -5.42 -2.07
CA ILE A 26 -12.02 -4.96 -3.34
C ILE A 26 -12.33 -3.49 -3.54
N GLU A 27 -13.55 -3.05 -3.25
CA GLU A 27 -13.99 -1.67 -3.39
C GLU A 27 -13.19 -0.76 -2.46
N ASP A 28 -13.10 -1.10 -1.18
CA ASP A 28 -12.28 -0.37 -0.19
C ASP A 28 -10.81 -0.24 -0.64
N ALA A 29 -10.23 -1.34 -1.14
CA ALA A 29 -8.85 -1.33 -1.62
C ALA A 29 -8.69 -0.43 -2.87
N LYS A 30 -9.68 -0.43 -3.76
CA LYS A 30 -9.68 0.42 -4.97
C LYS A 30 -9.82 1.88 -4.61
N ASP A 31 -10.70 2.22 -3.67
CA ASP A 31 -10.90 3.60 -3.24
C ASP A 31 -9.63 4.20 -2.65
N ILE A 32 -8.94 3.45 -1.79
CA ILE A 32 -7.65 3.87 -1.21
C ILE A 32 -6.59 4.03 -2.33
N TYR A 33 -6.50 3.07 -3.25
CA TYR A 33 -5.57 3.17 -4.38
C TYR A 33 -5.86 4.38 -5.28
N ASN A 34 -7.12 4.59 -5.64
CA ASN A 34 -7.55 5.67 -6.51
C ASN A 34 -7.31 7.02 -5.83
N ALA A 35 -7.68 7.17 -4.56
CA ALA A 35 -7.45 8.40 -3.81
C ALA A 35 -5.96 8.82 -3.83
N ASP A 36 -5.05 7.88 -3.60
CA ASP A 36 -3.61 8.16 -3.64
C ASP A 36 -3.10 8.41 -5.06
N SER A 37 -3.60 7.66 -6.05
CA SER A 37 -3.22 7.84 -7.45
C SER A 37 -3.65 9.20 -7.99
N LEU A 38 -4.86 9.67 -7.65
CA LEU A 38 -5.35 10.99 -8.05
C LEU A 38 -4.58 12.12 -7.33
N ASN A 39 -4.16 11.88 -6.08
CA ASN A 39 -3.45 12.88 -5.27
C ASN A 39 -1.92 12.75 -5.34
N LYS A 40 -1.37 11.99 -6.30
CA LYS A 40 0.05 11.67 -6.39
C LYS A 40 0.97 12.90 -6.29
N ASP A 41 0.67 13.96 -7.04
CA ASP A 41 1.49 15.18 -7.03
C ASP A 41 1.49 15.88 -5.66
N THR A 42 0.34 15.91 -5.00
CA THR A 42 0.20 16.43 -3.63
C THR A 42 1.01 15.59 -2.65
N LEU A 43 0.94 14.26 -2.75
CA LEU A 43 1.72 13.34 -1.92
C LEU A 43 3.23 13.54 -2.13
N ILE A 44 3.68 13.74 -3.37
CA ILE A 44 5.08 14.04 -3.70
C ILE A 44 5.47 15.38 -3.07
N ALA A 45 4.65 16.42 -3.17
CA ALA A 45 4.94 17.72 -2.59
C ALA A 45 5.05 17.66 -1.05
N ILE A 46 4.12 16.98 -0.38
CA ILE A 46 4.16 16.75 1.07
C ILE A 46 5.43 15.99 1.45
N LYS A 47 5.73 14.90 0.73
CA LYS A 47 6.91 14.07 1.02
C LYS A 47 8.21 14.82 0.75
N THR A 48 8.27 15.65 -0.28
CA THR A 48 9.42 16.52 -0.59
C THR A 48 9.68 17.47 0.57
N LYS A 49 8.65 18.16 1.07
CA LYS A 49 8.76 19.04 2.24
C LYS A 49 9.22 18.28 3.49
N GLN A 50 8.70 17.07 3.70
CA GLN A 50 9.12 16.20 4.81
C GLN A 50 10.61 15.84 4.71
N LEU A 51 11.11 15.45 3.53
CA LEU A 51 12.52 15.12 3.34
C LEU A 51 13.41 16.35 3.53
N MET A 52 12.96 17.53 3.09
CA MET A 52 13.70 18.78 3.28
C MET A 52 13.82 19.21 4.74
N SER A 53 12.84 18.89 5.60
CA SER A 53 12.87 19.25 7.02
C SER A 53 13.62 18.25 7.90
N GLN A 54 13.81 17.00 7.44
CA GLN A 54 14.49 15.97 8.23
C GLN A 54 15.96 16.32 8.52
N PRO A 55 16.45 16.12 9.76
CA PRO A 55 17.84 16.36 10.10
C PRO A 55 18.74 15.20 9.65
N VAL A 56 18.80 14.95 8.34
CA VAL A 56 19.69 13.97 7.70
C VAL A 56 20.73 14.65 6.80
N GLU A 57 21.95 14.12 6.76
CA GLU A 57 23.00 14.55 5.80
C GLU A 57 22.79 13.92 4.40
N ASP A 58 21.53 13.87 3.94
CA ASP A 58 21.18 13.40 2.61
C ASP A 58 20.90 14.58 1.67
N TYR A 59 20.79 14.26 0.38
CA TYR A 59 20.33 15.17 -0.68
C TYR A 59 21.18 16.43 -0.89
N GLY A 60 22.30 16.59 -0.17
CA GLY A 60 23.20 17.74 -0.24
C GLY A 60 23.22 18.62 1.03
N PHE A 61 22.45 18.26 2.07
CA PHE A 61 22.52 18.93 3.37
C PHE A 61 23.76 18.51 4.17
N ARG A 62 24.27 19.44 4.98
CA ARG A 62 25.23 19.15 6.06
C ARG A 62 24.62 19.49 7.40
N ILE A 63 24.88 18.67 8.41
CA ILE A 63 24.28 18.84 9.72
C ILE A 63 25.37 18.86 10.78
N ARG A 64 25.28 19.82 11.69
CA ARG A 64 26.15 19.90 12.84
C ARG A 64 25.31 19.90 14.10
N GLN A 65 25.63 18.98 14.99
CA GLN A 65 25.01 18.90 16.31
C GLN A 65 25.47 20.10 17.16
N VAL A 66 24.52 20.69 17.87
CA VAL A 66 24.75 21.78 18.83
C VAL A 66 24.51 21.22 20.22
N THR A 67 25.59 20.91 20.93
CA THR A 67 25.50 20.39 22.30
C THR A 67 25.44 21.51 23.34
N HIS A 68 25.82 22.74 22.98
CA HIS A 68 25.78 23.91 23.86
C HIS A 68 25.56 25.21 23.06
N PRO A 69 24.68 26.15 23.49
CA PRO A 69 24.39 27.39 22.76
C PRO A 69 25.63 28.23 22.42
N ALA A 70 26.62 28.25 23.31
CA ALA A 70 27.89 28.98 23.11
C ALA A 70 28.68 28.53 21.86
N MET A 71 28.49 27.29 21.38
CA MET A 71 29.21 26.77 20.22
C MET A 71 28.59 27.14 18.88
N VAL A 72 27.36 27.69 18.87
CA VAL A 72 26.61 27.99 17.64
C VAL A 72 27.43 28.86 16.70
N GLN A 73 28.01 29.97 17.20
CA GLN A 73 28.81 30.87 16.36
C GLN A 73 30.07 30.19 15.81
N THR A 74 30.77 29.41 16.64
CA THR A 74 31.97 28.67 16.22
C THR A 74 31.65 27.65 15.12
N ILE A 75 30.54 26.90 15.27
CA ILE A 75 30.08 25.93 14.28
C ILE A 75 29.74 26.64 12.96
N ILE A 76 28.99 27.75 13.02
CA ILE A 76 28.62 28.52 11.83
C ILE A 76 29.87 29.04 11.11
N GLN A 77 30.81 29.66 11.83
CA GLN A 77 32.05 30.18 11.25
C GLN A 77 32.88 29.09 10.59
N LYS A 78 33.00 27.93 11.24
CA LYS A 78 33.71 26.77 10.67
C LYS A 78 33.06 26.33 9.35
N MET A 79 31.74 26.17 9.33
CA MET A 79 31.02 25.74 8.13
C MET A 79 31.06 26.80 7.01
N MET A 80 31.02 28.08 7.35
CA MET A 80 31.21 29.17 6.38
C MET A 80 32.59 29.12 5.72
N ASN A 81 33.64 28.87 6.49
CA ASN A 81 35.00 28.68 5.96
C ASN A 81 35.10 27.43 5.05
N GLU A 82 34.25 26.43 5.28
CA GLU A 82 34.12 25.23 4.43
C GLU A 82 33.21 25.45 3.21
N GLY A 83 32.70 26.67 2.99
CA GLY A 83 31.86 27.01 1.82
C GLY A 83 30.39 26.64 1.98
N TYR A 84 29.86 26.66 3.21
CA TYR A 84 28.46 26.38 3.51
C TYR A 84 27.77 27.56 4.20
N ILE A 85 26.46 27.67 4.00
CA ILE A 85 25.61 28.66 4.67
C ILE A 85 24.52 27.97 5.48
N VAL A 86 24.07 28.63 6.55
CA VAL A 86 22.96 28.14 7.36
C VAL A 86 21.69 28.15 6.53
N TYR A 87 21.01 27.01 6.50
CA TYR A 87 19.68 26.87 5.91
C TYR A 87 18.60 26.89 6.98
N GLU A 88 18.80 26.14 8.06
CA GLU A 88 17.84 26.00 9.16
C GLU A 88 18.59 25.74 10.47
N MET A 89 18.08 26.28 11.56
CA MET A 89 18.52 25.95 12.92
C MET A 89 17.38 25.26 13.65
N GLY A 90 17.62 24.02 14.07
CA GLY A 90 16.68 23.23 14.85
C GLY A 90 17.14 23.05 16.29
N ALA A 91 16.30 22.38 17.09
CA ALA A 91 16.69 22.00 18.44
C ALA A 91 17.85 21.00 18.39
N GLY A 92 19.03 21.42 18.86
CA GLY A 92 20.22 20.57 18.94
C GLY A 92 20.98 20.38 17.64
N PHE A 93 20.61 21.05 16.53
CA PHE A 93 21.37 20.97 15.29
C PHE A 93 21.28 22.24 14.43
N ILE A 94 22.26 22.43 13.55
CA ILE A 94 22.23 23.42 12.48
C ILE A 94 22.36 22.66 11.16
N LYS A 95 21.46 22.96 10.24
CA LYS A 95 21.45 22.44 8.88
C LYS A 95 22.03 23.48 7.94
N PHE A 96 22.92 23.03 7.09
CA PHE A 96 23.68 23.84 6.15
C PHE A 96 23.46 23.36 4.72
N VAL A 97 23.54 24.31 3.79
CA VAL A 97 23.57 24.05 2.35
C VAL A 97 24.85 24.65 1.76
N PRO A 98 25.37 24.12 0.64
CA PRO A 98 26.52 24.71 -0.02
C PRO A 98 26.26 26.18 -0.35
N LEU A 99 27.29 27.01 -0.24
CA LEU A 99 27.26 28.39 -0.66
C LEU A 99 27.01 28.44 -2.17
N GLN A 100 26.11 29.32 -2.60
CA GLN A 100 25.86 29.56 -4.02
C GLN A 100 27.12 30.13 -4.68
N GLN A 101 27.70 29.38 -5.62
CA GLN A 101 28.93 29.78 -6.31
C GLN A 101 28.67 30.68 -7.53
N SER A 102 27.47 30.63 -8.11
CA SER A 102 27.09 31.46 -9.25
C SER A 102 25.58 31.65 -9.36
N PRO A 103 25.07 32.67 -10.08
CA PRO A 103 23.63 32.83 -10.33
C PRO A 103 22.97 31.62 -11.03
N LYS A 104 23.76 30.82 -11.75
CA LYS A 104 23.29 29.64 -12.50
C LYS A 104 23.28 28.35 -11.66
N HIS A 105 23.95 28.33 -10.52
CA HIS A 105 24.08 27.17 -9.65
C HIS A 105 23.41 27.47 -8.30
N ASN A 106 22.16 27.01 -8.12
CA ASN A 106 21.42 27.19 -6.87
C ASN A 106 21.42 25.86 -6.08
N PRO A 107 22.28 25.72 -5.05
CA PRO A 107 22.38 24.48 -4.28
C PRO A 107 21.06 24.07 -3.63
N LEU A 108 20.24 25.03 -3.20
CA LEU A 108 18.94 24.72 -2.59
C LEU A 108 17.98 24.10 -3.61
N ALA A 109 17.96 24.60 -4.85
CA ALA A 109 17.13 24.04 -5.91
C ALA A 109 17.58 22.63 -6.31
N GLU A 110 18.89 22.36 -6.27
CA GLU A 110 19.43 21.02 -6.52
C GLU A 110 19.04 20.03 -5.41
N ILE A 111 19.14 20.47 -4.15
CA ILE A 111 18.68 19.70 -2.99
C ILE A 111 17.17 19.44 -3.08
N GLU A 112 16.36 20.45 -3.38
CA GLU A 112 14.91 20.29 -3.56
C GLU A 112 14.59 19.29 -4.66
N LYS A 113 15.29 19.37 -5.80
CA LYS A 113 15.16 18.40 -6.90
C LYS A 113 15.53 16.98 -6.48
N ALA A 114 16.60 16.81 -5.69
CA ALA A 114 17.01 15.51 -5.16
C ALA A 114 15.97 14.93 -4.19
N CYS A 115 15.46 15.76 -3.26
CA CYS A 115 14.36 15.41 -2.36
C CYS A 115 13.10 15.04 -3.14
N LYS A 116 12.74 15.80 -4.18
CA LYS A 116 11.58 15.51 -5.04
C LYS A 116 11.72 14.16 -5.73
N LYS A 117 12.89 13.86 -6.30
CA LYS A 117 13.14 12.55 -6.95
C LYS A 117 13.04 11.38 -5.98
N ALA A 118 13.47 11.56 -4.73
CA ALA A 118 13.31 10.55 -3.69
C ALA A 118 11.84 10.42 -3.25
N ALA A 119 11.12 11.54 -3.12
CA ALA A 119 9.70 11.57 -2.85
C ALA A 119 8.88 10.86 -3.93
N GLU A 120 9.17 11.11 -5.21
CA GLU A 120 8.57 10.42 -6.36
C GLU A 120 8.70 8.90 -6.23
N LYS A 121 9.93 8.39 -6.02
CA LYS A 121 10.16 6.95 -5.82
C LYS A 121 9.38 6.38 -4.65
N PHE A 122 9.33 7.11 -3.53
CA PHE A 122 8.61 6.67 -2.34
C PHE A 122 7.11 6.59 -2.57
N VAL A 123 6.53 7.63 -3.18
CA VAL A 123 5.09 7.70 -3.50
C VAL A 123 4.73 6.64 -4.53
N ASP A 124 5.55 6.45 -5.57
CA ASP A 124 5.33 5.42 -6.60
C ASP A 124 5.37 4.01 -6.02
N ALA A 125 6.31 3.73 -5.12
CA ALA A 125 6.35 2.46 -4.41
C ALA A 125 5.09 2.25 -3.55
N GLY A 126 4.65 3.29 -2.84
CA GLY A 126 3.44 3.24 -2.02
C GLY A 126 2.14 3.06 -2.82
N ILE A 127 2.03 3.66 -4.01
CA ILE A 127 0.90 3.46 -4.93
C ILE A 127 0.95 2.05 -5.52
N THR A 128 2.13 1.58 -5.91
CA THR A 128 2.33 0.22 -6.44
C THR A 128 1.94 -0.84 -5.41
N GLU A 129 2.30 -0.64 -4.14
CA GLU A 129 1.90 -1.55 -3.06
C GLU A 129 0.37 -1.62 -2.91
N LYS A 130 -0.32 -0.48 -3.02
CA LYS A 130 -1.79 -0.41 -2.97
C LYS A 130 -2.43 -1.10 -4.17
N ALA A 131 -1.90 -0.90 -5.38
CA ALA A 131 -2.33 -1.63 -6.56
C ALA A 131 -2.18 -3.15 -6.37
N ASN A 132 -1.09 -3.60 -5.76
CA ASN A 132 -0.89 -5.01 -5.44
C ASN A 132 -1.90 -5.52 -4.40
N LYS A 133 -2.34 -4.70 -3.44
CA LYS A 133 -3.41 -5.07 -2.50
C LYS A 133 -4.75 -5.23 -3.21
N VAL A 134 -5.10 -4.36 -4.15
CA VAL A 134 -6.28 -4.52 -5.02
C VAL A 134 -6.22 -5.86 -5.76
N ASN A 135 -5.09 -6.17 -6.40
CA ASN A 135 -4.91 -7.42 -7.14
C ASN A 135 -5.05 -8.66 -6.23
N LYS A 136 -4.50 -8.60 -5.00
CA LYS A 136 -4.65 -9.68 -4.02
C LYS A 136 -6.11 -9.86 -3.58
N ALA A 137 -6.84 -8.77 -3.36
CA ALA A 137 -8.26 -8.82 -3.01
C ALA A 137 -9.10 -9.43 -4.14
N ILE A 138 -8.86 -9.03 -5.40
CA ILE A 138 -9.49 -9.62 -6.59
C ILE A 138 -9.18 -11.11 -6.68
N HIS A 139 -7.92 -11.49 -6.46
CA HIS A 139 -7.53 -12.90 -6.49
C HIS A 139 -8.27 -13.71 -5.41
N ALA A 140 -8.33 -13.22 -4.17
CA ALA A 140 -9.04 -13.89 -3.07
C ALA A 140 -10.54 -14.05 -3.37
N HIS A 141 -11.18 -13.02 -3.91
CA HIS A 141 -12.57 -13.10 -4.39
C HIS A 141 -12.73 -14.19 -5.47
N ASN A 142 -11.87 -14.21 -6.49
CA ASN A 142 -11.97 -15.17 -7.58
C ASN A 142 -11.76 -16.62 -7.12
N VAL A 143 -10.89 -16.83 -6.12
CA VAL A 143 -10.74 -18.15 -5.48
C VAL A 143 -12.05 -18.58 -4.82
N LEU A 144 -12.73 -17.70 -4.09
CA LEU A 144 -14.04 -18.01 -3.47
C LEU A 144 -15.11 -18.33 -4.51
N VAL A 145 -15.16 -17.57 -5.61
CA VAL A 145 -16.11 -17.82 -6.71
C VAL A 145 -15.85 -19.20 -7.31
N LYS A 146 -14.59 -19.53 -7.63
CA LYS A 146 -14.24 -20.84 -8.20
C LYS A 146 -14.58 -21.99 -7.25
N GLN A 147 -14.33 -21.84 -5.95
CA GLN A 147 -14.72 -22.84 -4.95
C GLN A 147 -16.24 -23.03 -4.88
N ALA A 148 -17.01 -21.95 -4.99
CA ALA A 148 -18.46 -22.02 -5.02
C ALA A 148 -18.96 -22.74 -6.29
N GLU A 149 -18.39 -22.43 -7.46
CA GLU A 149 -18.69 -23.09 -8.73
C GLU A 149 -18.38 -24.60 -8.67
N GLU A 150 -17.22 -24.97 -8.15
CA GLU A 150 -16.82 -26.37 -7.95
C GLU A 150 -17.79 -27.10 -7.00
N ALA A 151 -18.15 -26.49 -5.87
CA ALA A 151 -19.10 -27.06 -4.93
C ALA A 151 -20.50 -27.27 -5.54
N LEU A 152 -20.98 -26.29 -6.33
CA LEU A 152 -22.25 -26.39 -7.04
C LEU A 152 -22.22 -27.49 -8.11
N SER A 153 -21.12 -27.62 -8.85
CA SER A 153 -20.94 -28.67 -9.87
C SER A 153 -20.93 -30.08 -9.28
N GLY A 154 -20.55 -30.23 -8.00
CA GLY A 154 -20.55 -31.50 -7.27
C GLY A 154 -21.93 -32.01 -6.86
N ILE A 155 -22.99 -31.21 -7.02
CA ILE A 155 -24.36 -31.64 -6.72
C ILE A 155 -24.84 -32.62 -7.79
N LYS A 156 -24.91 -33.91 -7.43
CA LYS A 156 -25.49 -34.94 -8.29
C LYS A 156 -26.97 -34.65 -8.60
N PRO A 157 -27.48 -35.09 -9.77
CA PRO A 157 -28.89 -34.99 -10.10
C PRO A 157 -29.75 -35.90 -9.21
N LEU A 158 -31.06 -35.64 -9.13
CA LEU A 158 -31.98 -36.29 -8.18
C LEU A 158 -31.99 -37.81 -8.34
N GLU A 159 -31.94 -38.30 -9.57
CA GLU A 159 -31.99 -39.70 -9.96
C GLU A 159 -30.86 -40.51 -9.31
N SER A 160 -29.70 -39.89 -9.08
CA SER A 160 -28.57 -40.53 -8.39
C SER A 160 -28.82 -40.83 -6.91
N TYR A 161 -29.90 -40.29 -6.34
CA TYR A 161 -30.30 -40.50 -4.93
C TYR A 161 -31.50 -41.44 -4.79
N LEU A 162 -32.14 -41.83 -5.90
CA LEU A 162 -33.26 -42.74 -5.88
C LEU A 162 -32.74 -44.19 -5.90
N SER A 163 -32.99 -44.94 -4.83
CA SER A 163 -32.80 -46.39 -4.81
C SER A 163 -34.15 -47.07 -4.98
N VAL A 164 -34.29 -47.88 -6.03
CA VAL A 164 -35.47 -48.73 -6.25
C VAL A 164 -35.30 -50.00 -5.43
N ILE A 165 -36.18 -50.22 -4.46
CA ILE A 165 -36.28 -51.50 -3.74
C ILE A 165 -37.32 -52.32 -4.49
N VAL A 166 -36.88 -53.39 -5.15
CA VAL A 166 -37.79 -54.40 -5.70
C VAL A 166 -38.07 -55.40 -4.58
N ALA A 167 -39.32 -55.50 -4.16
CA ALA A 167 -39.74 -56.60 -3.30
C ALA A 167 -39.95 -57.82 -4.21
N ASP A 168 -39.17 -58.89 -4.02
CA ASP A 168 -39.51 -60.17 -4.62
C ASP A 168 -40.90 -60.55 -4.10
N GLU A 169 -41.84 -60.79 -5.02
CA GLU A 169 -43.12 -61.39 -4.67
C GLU A 169 -42.82 -62.73 -4.00
N VAL A 170 -43.10 -62.80 -2.69
CA VAL A 170 -43.07 -64.06 -1.97
C VAL A 170 -44.16 -64.91 -2.60
N GLY A 171 -43.74 -65.83 -3.47
CA GLY A 171 -44.61 -66.81 -4.08
C GLY A 171 -45.40 -67.53 -2.98
N ASN A 172 -46.72 -67.43 -3.10
CA ASN A 172 -47.62 -68.37 -2.44
C ASN A 172 -47.37 -69.75 -3.07
N ASP A 173 -46.57 -70.58 -2.40
CA ASP A 173 -46.64 -72.04 -2.52
C ASP A 173 -47.64 -72.59 -1.48
#